data_AF-A0A3D1ACU3-F1
#
_entry.id   AF-A0A3D1ACU3-F1
#
_cell.length_a   1.000
_cell.length_b   1.000
_cell.length_c   1.000
_cell.angle_alpha   90.00
_cell.angle_beta   90.00
_cell.angle_gamma   90.00
#
_symmetry.space_group_name_H-M   'P 1'
#
loop_
_entity.id
_entity.type
_entity.pdbx_description
1 polymer ?
#
loop_
_entity_poly.entity_id
_entity_poly.type
_entity_poly.pdbx_seq_one_letter_code
_entity_poly.pdbx_strand_id
1 'polypeptide(L)'
;MEKQTIEIKNGRGFATIPKGGVLTFEVQGFTEREDIRNREYQSLYSRYIADNMSMRVGNFTVPLWGEGHNLYPQEVFSVTSESKLLPEIINKQVKFLFGKGPRLYQEVTEGEGHNRKIYQMPVENPEIEDWLNSWEDNGFDSAWVYLKNRAVDFYYVNTCCSKWHFNKSRRFSGASGALKVRALSYIGADEARLATTKDGLTQRIKNSDCKYVIVGDWLNPNKYEYEVFQRLNTADPFRYSTVVSFDSEKTFSKWIYAFNDWFRGLFEWIKASNLTPKYLNSYLKNALNAHIHVIIPGSWYNQQRDTLQTICEENLTGSAPVQAEYCGVKLIDDKGDPIPFYETMVDIIIRHKLEEITSMMAGEGKNQGKLWASTKWEKDDGWQFEEFPGKYKEFFTTVIDYDKRADQVTLAGKGVLPAISGVDKDGAISNSGSEIYYSYLIYQSSLSLPEDLVLRDLNRALRYNWPETAKQKIKFKFWIDIPAKLQDTTPSARLSNTATAQTQTELQKTQEQ
;
A
#
# COMPACT_ATOMS: atom_id res chain seq x y z
N MET A 1 11.36 -38.55 33.19
CA MET A 1 11.71 -37.18 32.78
C MET A 1 11.24 -36.25 33.90
N GLU A 2 12.17 -35.77 34.73
CA GLU A 2 11.84 -34.76 35.74
C GLU A 2 11.42 -33.46 35.04
N LYS A 3 10.29 -32.89 35.45
CA LYS A 3 9.84 -31.58 34.96
C LYS A 3 10.84 -30.53 35.47
N GLN A 4 11.63 -29.95 34.58
CA GLN A 4 12.44 -28.78 34.89
C GLN A 4 11.52 -27.57 35.05
N THR A 5 11.68 -26.84 36.16
CA THR A 5 10.92 -25.63 36.45
C THR A 5 11.71 -24.46 35.90
N ILE A 6 11.18 -23.80 34.87
CA ILE A 6 11.80 -22.61 34.27
C ILE A 6 11.11 -21.39 34.89
N GLU A 7 11.84 -20.61 35.68
CA GLU A 7 11.36 -19.32 36.19
C GLU A 7 11.81 -18.20 35.26
N ILE A 8 10.86 -17.39 34.79
CA ILE A 8 11.10 -16.22 33.94
C ILE A 8 10.62 -14.96 34.68
N LYS A 9 11.52 -14.00 34.87
CA LYS A 9 11.22 -12.69 35.47
C LYS A 9 11.78 -11.58 34.57
N ASN A 10 10.92 -10.65 34.13
CA ASN A 10 11.28 -9.50 33.29
C ASN A 10 12.12 -9.85 32.05
N GLY A 11 11.71 -10.89 31.31
CA GLY A 11 12.43 -11.33 30.11
C GLY A 11 13.71 -12.11 30.40
N ARG A 12 14.16 -12.25 31.65
CA ARG A 12 15.32 -13.09 32.00
C ARG A 12 14.84 -14.37 32.66
N GLY A 13 15.30 -15.51 32.15
CA GLY A 13 15.00 -16.83 32.70
C GLY A 13 16.28 -17.58 33.03
N PHE A 14 16.19 -18.48 33.99
CA PHE A 14 17.25 -19.44 34.25
C PHE A 14 16.68 -20.85 34.40
N ALA A 15 17.45 -21.84 33.96
CA ALA A 15 17.12 -23.26 34.06
C ALA A 15 18.31 -24.02 34.66
N THR A 16 18.04 -24.86 35.65
CA THR A 16 19.05 -25.73 36.29
C THR A 16 19.20 -27.03 35.51
N ILE A 17 20.40 -27.32 35.03
CA ILE A 17 20.74 -28.55 34.31
C ILE A 17 21.06 -29.66 35.35
N PRO A 18 20.55 -30.89 35.19
CA PRO A 18 20.78 -31.98 36.14
C PRO A 18 22.19 -32.53 35.91
N LYS A 19 23.19 -31.82 36.45
CA LYS A 19 24.63 -32.13 36.59
C LYS A 19 25.47 -30.93 37.10
N GLY A 20 24.84 -29.85 37.55
CA GLY A 20 25.53 -28.72 38.21
C GLY A 20 25.75 -27.49 37.33
N GLY A 21 25.08 -27.38 36.19
CA GLY A 21 25.11 -26.19 35.32
C GLY A 21 23.86 -25.31 35.46
N VAL A 22 24.01 -24.00 35.29
CA VAL A 22 22.90 -23.04 35.19
C VAL A 22 22.89 -22.46 33.79
N LEU A 23 21.78 -22.60 33.07
CA LEU A 23 21.55 -21.95 31.79
C LEU A 23 20.75 -20.67 32.04
N THR A 24 21.35 -19.51 31.78
CA THR A 24 20.64 -18.22 31.79
C THR A 24 20.32 -17.79 30.37
N PHE A 25 19.08 -17.37 30.12
CA PHE A 25 18.67 -16.84 28.83
C PHE A 25 17.86 -15.54 29.00
N GLU A 26 17.98 -14.63 28.03
CA GLU A 26 17.27 -13.36 28.00
C GLU A 26 16.41 -13.30 26.74
N VAL A 27 15.10 -13.14 26.94
CA VAL A 27 14.08 -12.90 25.92
C VAL A 27 13.71 -11.42 25.99
N GLN A 28 14.24 -10.63 25.06
CA GLN A 28 13.84 -9.23 24.91
C GLN A 28 12.47 -9.11 24.22
N GLY A 29 11.68 -8.09 24.56
CA GLY A 29 10.37 -7.79 23.94
C GLY A 29 9.11 -8.17 24.75
N PHE A 30 9.24 -8.60 26.01
CA PHE A 30 8.09 -9.02 26.83
C PHE A 30 7.10 -7.88 27.14
N THR A 31 7.58 -6.64 27.27
CA THR A 31 6.76 -5.43 27.53
C THR A 31 5.82 -5.08 26.38
N GLU A 32 6.19 -5.34 25.13
CA GLU A 32 5.39 -4.96 23.95
C GLU A 32 4.06 -5.72 23.85
N ARG A 33 4.01 -6.94 24.40
CA ARG A 33 2.84 -7.82 24.32
C ARG A 33 1.70 -7.38 25.23
N GLU A 34 2.00 -6.81 26.39
CA GLU A 34 1.00 -6.24 27.31
C GLU A 34 0.47 -4.88 26.82
N ASP A 35 1.32 -4.09 26.18
CA ASP A 35 0.95 -2.79 25.58
C ASP A 35 -0.06 -2.91 24.44
N ILE A 36 0.04 -3.97 23.61
CA ILE A 36 -0.92 -4.24 22.53
C ILE A 36 -2.34 -4.42 23.09
N ARG A 37 -2.46 -5.16 24.20
CA ARG A 37 -3.75 -5.51 24.82
C ARG A 37 -4.39 -4.31 25.54
N ASN A 38 -3.58 -3.46 26.16
CA ASN A 38 -4.06 -2.24 26.82
C ASN A 38 -4.51 -1.15 25.82
N ARG A 39 -3.90 -1.05 24.63
CA ARG A 39 -4.33 -0.14 23.56
C ARG A 39 -5.71 -0.48 22.99
N GLU A 40 -6.09 -1.76 22.93
CA GLU A 40 -7.37 -2.19 22.37
C GLU A 40 -8.57 -1.74 23.22
N TYR A 41 -8.48 -1.82 24.55
CA TYR A 41 -9.58 -1.45 25.46
C TYR A 41 -9.77 0.07 25.64
N GLN A 42 -8.69 0.85 25.56
CA GLN A 42 -8.80 2.32 25.57
C GLN A 42 -9.34 2.89 24.23
N SER A 43 -9.46 2.06 23.18
CA SER A 43 -9.75 2.49 21.81
C SER A 43 -11.20 2.88 21.51
N LEU A 44 -12.22 2.31 22.16
CA LEU A 44 -13.60 2.55 21.73
C LEU A 44 -14.04 4.00 22.02
N TYR A 45 -13.88 4.46 23.26
CA TYR A 45 -14.27 5.82 23.65
C TYR A 45 -13.37 6.88 22.99
N SER A 46 -12.06 6.65 22.90
CA SER A 46 -11.13 7.55 22.22
C SER A 46 -11.46 7.71 20.73
N ARG A 47 -11.85 6.62 20.03
CA ARG A 47 -12.27 6.65 18.62
C ARG A 47 -13.54 7.49 18.39
N TYR A 48 -14.50 7.48 19.31
CA TYR A 48 -15.73 8.27 19.18
C TYR A 48 -15.59 9.71 19.68
N ILE A 49 -14.69 9.99 20.62
CA ILE A 49 -14.34 11.35 21.03
C ILE A 49 -13.76 12.12 19.85
N ALA A 50 -12.96 11.46 19.01
CA ALA A 50 -12.39 12.06 17.80
C ALA A 50 -13.43 12.65 16.83
N ASP A 51 -14.65 12.09 16.77
CA ASP A 51 -15.71 12.60 15.88
C ASP A 51 -16.29 13.96 16.29
N ASN A 52 -16.08 14.36 17.54
CA ASN A 52 -16.49 15.67 18.05
C ASN A 52 -15.30 16.64 18.13
N MET A 53 -14.09 16.17 17.80
CA MET A 53 -12.92 17.06 17.81
C MET A 53 -12.98 18.03 16.63
N SER A 54 -12.62 19.26 16.93
CA SER A 54 -12.51 20.32 15.95
C SER A 54 -11.27 21.16 16.22
N MET A 55 -10.80 21.81 15.17
CA MET A 55 -9.66 22.73 15.20
C MET A 55 -10.16 24.11 14.83
N ARG A 56 -9.63 25.14 15.49
CA ARG A 56 -9.95 26.53 15.15
C ARG A 56 -8.95 27.06 14.12
N VAL A 57 -9.45 27.57 13.01
CA VAL A 57 -8.67 28.22 11.94
C VAL A 57 -9.24 29.62 11.74
N GLY A 58 -8.54 30.62 12.27
CA GLY A 58 -9.03 32.00 12.34
C GLY A 58 -10.39 32.09 13.05
N ASN A 59 -11.41 32.56 12.33
CA ASN A 59 -12.78 32.70 12.84
C ASN A 59 -13.66 31.47 12.59
N PHE A 60 -13.10 30.39 12.04
CA PHE A 60 -13.83 29.19 11.69
C PHE A 60 -13.44 28.01 12.59
N THR A 61 -14.42 27.17 12.86
CA THR A 61 -14.27 25.88 13.51
C THR A 61 -14.33 24.79 12.44
N VAL A 62 -13.27 24.00 12.33
CA VAL A 62 -13.08 22.95 11.34
C VAL A 62 -13.17 21.59 12.04
N PRO A 63 -14.19 20.76 11.78
CA PRO A 63 -14.23 19.40 12.27
C PRO A 63 -13.02 18.60 11.75
N LEU A 64 -12.50 17.68 12.57
CA LEU A 64 -11.39 16.84 12.15
C LEU A 64 -11.86 15.71 11.21
N TRP A 65 -11.10 15.46 10.15
CA TRP A 65 -11.33 14.31 9.26
C TRP A 65 -10.67 13.04 9.78
N GLY A 66 -9.43 13.10 10.29
CA GLY A 66 -8.71 11.94 10.83
C GLY A 66 -8.91 11.74 12.33
N GLU A 67 -8.21 10.74 12.89
CA GLU A 67 -8.18 10.51 14.34
C GLU A 67 -7.23 11.52 15.01
N GLY A 68 -7.74 12.72 15.27
CA GLY A 68 -6.98 13.79 15.92
C GLY A 68 -6.15 14.68 14.98
N HIS A 69 -6.33 14.56 13.67
CA HIS A 69 -5.68 15.40 12.67
C HIS A 69 -6.58 15.65 11.44
N ASN A 70 -6.21 16.62 10.61
CA ASN A 70 -6.86 16.92 9.33
C ASN A 70 -6.08 16.41 8.11
N LEU A 71 -5.24 15.39 8.32
CA LEU A 71 -4.36 14.81 7.30
C LEU A 71 -4.82 13.42 6.81
N TYR A 72 -6.10 13.09 6.96
CA TYR A 72 -6.62 11.76 6.59
C TYR A 72 -6.39 11.41 5.10
N PRO A 73 -6.65 12.30 4.12
CA PRO A 73 -6.31 12.01 2.73
C PRO A 73 -4.82 11.69 2.51
N GLN A 74 -3.93 12.44 3.17
CA GLN A 74 -2.49 12.24 3.12
C GLN A 74 -2.05 10.93 3.78
N GLU A 75 -2.69 10.55 4.90
CA GLU A 75 -2.48 9.26 5.56
C GLU A 75 -2.83 8.10 4.61
N VAL A 76 -4.02 8.15 3.99
CA VAL A 76 -4.44 7.15 3.01
C VAL A 76 -3.44 7.06 1.86
N PHE A 77 -3.02 8.20 1.30
CA PHE A 77 -2.06 8.24 0.21
C PHE A 77 -0.69 7.66 0.60
N SER A 78 -0.16 7.99 1.78
CA SER A 78 1.15 7.49 2.24
C SER A 78 1.20 5.95 2.30
N VAL A 79 0.19 5.31 2.87
CA VAL A 79 0.14 3.85 3.03
C VAL A 79 -0.14 3.15 1.70
N THR A 80 -1.01 3.72 0.87
CA THR A 80 -1.36 3.14 -0.44
C THR A 80 -0.22 3.25 -1.44
N SER A 81 0.49 4.38 -1.48
CA SER A 81 1.61 4.64 -2.40
C SER A 81 2.81 3.74 -2.13
N GLU A 82 3.05 3.36 -0.86
CA GLU A 82 4.10 2.41 -0.50
C GLU A 82 3.78 0.97 -0.91
N SER A 83 2.50 0.65 -1.16
CA SER A 83 2.12 -0.71 -1.53
C SER A 83 2.43 -1.00 -2.99
N LYS A 84 3.00 -2.18 -3.24
CA LYS A 84 3.31 -2.69 -4.59
C LYS A 84 2.09 -2.84 -5.51
N LEU A 85 0.88 -2.95 -4.95
CA LEU A 85 -0.32 -3.38 -5.69
C LEU A 85 -1.40 -2.28 -5.79
N LEU A 86 -1.69 -1.58 -4.69
CA LEU A 86 -2.82 -0.64 -4.59
C LEU A 86 -2.80 0.52 -5.59
N PRO A 87 -1.68 1.19 -5.89
CA PRO A 87 -1.69 2.30 -6.85
C PRO A 87 -2.20 1.88 -8.22
N GLU A 88 -1.76 0.71 -8.71
CA GLU A 88 -2.18 0.19 -10.01
C GLU A 88 -3.61 -0.34 -9.98
N ILE A 89 -4.05 -0.95 -8.88
CA ILE A 89 -5.47 -1.31 -8.70
C ILE A 89 -6.35 -0.08 -8.76
N ILE A 90 -6.05 0.95 -7.97
CA ILE A 90 -6.86 2.18 -7.92
C ILE A 90 -6.90 2.85 -9.30
N ASN A 91 -5.76 2.92 -9.99
CA ASN A 91 -5.68 3.43 -11.36
C ASN A 91 -6.55 2.61 -12.32
N LYS A 92 -6.54 1.27 -12.23
CA LYS A 92 -7.43 0.41 -13.01
C LYS A 92 -8.91 0.65 -12.66
N GLN A 93 -9.27 0.81 -11.38
CA GLN A 93 -10.65 1.11 -10.97
C GLN A 93 -11.13 2.45 -11.54
N VAL A 94 -10.28 3.48 -11.54
CA VAL A 94 -10.55 4.77 -12.17
C VAL A 94 -10.78 4.59 -13.68
N LYS A 95 -9.89 3.87 -14.38
CA LYS A 95 -10.02 3.59 -15.82
C LYS A 95 -11.30 2.83 -16.14
N PHE A 96 -11.66 1.81 -15.35
CA PHE A 96 -12.89 1.04 -15.55
C PHE A 96 -14.14 1.87 -15.29
N LEU A 97 -14.14 2.73 -14.28
CA LEU A 97 -15.24 3.66 -14.03
C LEU A 97 -15.40 4.66 -15.18
N PHE A 98 -14.29 5.23 -15.63
CA PHE A 98 -14.28 6.27 -16.64
C PHE A 98 -14.63 5.75 -18.03
N GLY A 99 -14.23 4.52 -18.36
CA GLY A 99 -14.51 3.87 -19.65
C GLY A 99 -14.02 4.70 -20.83
N LYS A 100 -14.93 5.03 -21.75
CA LYS A 100 -14.70 5.93 -22.90
C LYS A 100 -15.01 7.40 -22.61
N GLY A 101 -15.40 7.72 -21.37
CA GLY A 101 -15.73 9.08 -20.93
C GLY A 101 -17.24 9.34 -20.82
N PRO A 102 -17.61 10.56 -20.39
CA PRO A 102 -19.00 10.92 -20.14
C PRO A 102 -19.79 11.08 -21.45
N ARG A 103 -21.01 10.55 -21.50
CA ARG A 103 -21.99 10.79 -22.57
C ARG A 103 -23.36 11.05 -21.99
N LEU A 104 -24.22 11.72 -22.76
CA LEU A 104 -25.61 11.93 -22.40
C LEU A 104 -26.41 10.66 -22.71
N TYR A 105 -27.24 10.26 -21.76
CA TYR A 105 -28.16 9.15 -21.89
C TYR A 105 -29.57 9.58 -21.51
N GLN A 106 -30.55 9.08 -22.26
CA GLN A 106 -31.97 9.19 -21.95
C GLN A 106 -32.51 7.84 -21.51
N GLU A 107 -33.24 7.83 -20.39
CA GLU A 107 -33.96 6.64 -19.94
C GLU A 107 -35.28 6.49 -20.71
N VAL A 108 -35.36 5.46 -21.55
CA VAL A 108 -36.57 5.07 -22.28
C VAL A 108 -37.11 3.79 -21.66
N THR A 109 -38.41 3.75 -21.39
CA THR A 109 -39.09 2.54 -20.89
C THR A 109 -39.81 1.90 -22.07
N GLU A 110 -39.37 0.70 -22.47
CA GLU A 110 -40.03 -0.09 -23.50
C GLU A 110 -40.68 -1.33 -22.89
N GLY A 111 -41.92 -1.62 -23.31
CA GLY A 111 -42.70 -2.79 -22.91
C GLY A 111 -44.00 -2.48 -22.17
N GLU A 112 -44.97 -3.39 -22.28
CA GLU A 112 -46.25 -3.35 -21.57
C GLU A 112 -46.31 -4.37 -20.42
N GLY A 113 -47.00 -4.02 -19.33
CA GLY A 113 -47.24 -4.92 -18.19
C GLY A 113 -45.96 -5.28 -17.39
N HIS A 114 -45.79 -6.58 -17.12
CA HIS A 114 -44.69 -7.12 -16.28
C HIS A 114 -43.32 -7.19 -16.99
N ASN A 115 -43.24 -6.92 -18.30
CA ASN A 115 -42.02 -6.95 -19.11
C ASN A 115 -41.45 -5.56 -19.42
N ARG A 116 -41.69 -4.57 -18.54
CA ARG A 116 -41.08 -3.24 -18.68
C ARG A 116 -39.56 -3.35 -18.48
N LYS A 117 -38.82 -3.02 -19.53
CA LYS A 117 -37.36 -2.90 -19.46
C LYS A 117 -36.99 -1.43 -19.66
N ILE A 118 -36.16 -0.94 -18.75
CA ILE A 118 -35.60 0.42 -18.83
C ILE A 118 -34.30 0.29 -19.60
N TYR A 119 -34.24 0.91 -20.77
CA TYR A 119 -33.02 0.99 -21.58
C TYR A 119 -32.53 2.44 -21.60
N GLN A 120 -31.22 2.60 -21.71
CA GLN A 120 -30.58 3.91 -21.78
C GLN A 120 -30.04 4.10 -23.19
N MET A 121 -30.58 5.09 -23.90
CA MET A 121 -30.14 5.41 -25.25
C MET A 121 -29.19 6.61 -25.20
N PRO A 122 -28.04 6.55 -25.90
CA PRO A 122 -27.17 7.71 -26.03
C PRO A 122 -27.92 8.80 -26.80
N VAL A 123 -27.82 10.04 -26.34
CA VAL A 123 -28.41 11.22 -26.97
C VAL A 123 -27.30 12.21 -27.29
N GLU A 124 -27.31 12.77 -28.49
CA GLU A 124 -26.41 13.85 -28.87
C GLU A 124 -27.12 15.18 -28.75
N ASN A 125 -26.47 16.16 -28.12
CA ASN A 125 -26.99 17.52 -28.00
C ASN A 125 -25.83 18.51 -28.23
N PRO A 126 -25.77 19.15 -29.41
CA PRO A 126 -24.69 20.08 -29.75
C PRO A 126 -24.51 21.22 -28.74
N GLU A 127 -25.60 21.76 -28.17
CA GLU A 127 -25.49 22.87 -27.20
C GLU A 127 -24.76 22.46 -25.92
N ILE A 128 -24.94 21.22 -25.49
CA ILE A 128 -24.29 20.71 -24.28
C ILE A 128 -22.82 20.40 -24.56
N GLU A 129 -22.51 19.88 -25.75
CA GLU A 129 -21.14 19.62 -26.19
C GLU A 129 -20.35 20.92 -26.33
N ASP A 130 -20.93 21.93 -26.98
CA ASP A 130 -20.36 23.28 -27.08
C ASP A 130 -20.12 23.90 -25.69
N TRP A 131 -21.03 23.68 -24.74
CA TRP A 131 -20.82 24.13 -23.36
C TRP A 131 -19.62 23.44 -22.69
N LEU A 132 -19.45 22.13 -22.86
CA LEU A 132 -18.29 21.41 -22.30
C LEU A 132 -16.98 21.86 -22.96
N ASN A 133 -16.97 22.07 -24.27
CA ASN A 133 -15.80 22.55 -25.02
C ASN A 133 -15.44 23.99 -24.60
N SER A 134 -16.43 24.84 -24.33
CA SER A 134 -16.22 26.21 -23.89
C SER A 134 -15.46 26.33 -22.55
N TRP A 135 -15.31 25.26 -21.77
CA TRP A 135 -14.59 25.31 -20.50
C TRP A 135 -13.11 25.63 -20.73
N GLU A 136 -12.48 24.96 -21.71
CA GLU A 136 -11.07 25.19 -22.06
C GLU A 136 -10.87 26.60 -22.62
N ASP A 137 -11.77 27.05 -23.51
CA ASP A 137 -11.74 28.40 -24.08
C ASP A 137 -11.85 29.50 -23.01
N ASN A 138 -12.53 29.20 -21.90
CA ASN A 138 -12.71 30.09 -20.77
C ASN A 138 -11.58 30.02 -19.72
N GLY A 139 -10.53 29.21 -19.96
CA GLY A 139 -9.39 29.04 -19.08
C GLY A 139 -9.62 28.06 -17.92
N PHE A 140 -10.61 27.17 -18.02
CA PHE A 140 -10.85 26.08 -17.08
C PHE A 140 -10.33 24.75 -17.63
N ASP A 141 -10.10 23.79 -16.75
CA ASP A 141 -9.78 22.42 -17.17
C ASP A 141 -10.93 21.80 -17.97
N SER A 142 -10.58 20.91 -18.88
CA SER A 142 -11.53 20.12 -19.64
C SER A 142 -12.44 19.30 -18.71
N ALA A 143 -13.68 19.06 -19.14
CA ALA A 143 -14.60 18.21 -18.39
C ALA A 143 -14.03 16.80 -18.14
N TRP A 144 -13.17 16.33 -19.04
CA TRP A 144 -12.47 15.06 -18.95
C TRP A 144 -11.46 15.03 -17.80
N VAL A 145 -10.60 16.06 -17.71
CA VAL A 145 -9.60 16.20 -16.62
C VAL A 145 -10.32 16.37 -15.27
N TYR A 146 -11.34 17.23 -15.24
CA TYR A 146 -12.18 17.44 -14.06
C TYR A 146 -12.78 16.13 -13.52
N LEU A 147 -13.44 15.34 -14.37
CA LEU A 147 -14.08 14.09 -13.97
C LEU A 147 -13.07 13.00 -13.60
N LYS A 148 -11.94 12.93 -14.31
CA LYS A 148 -10.86 12.00 -13.99
C LYS A 148 -10.30 12.27 -12.59
N ASN A 149 -10.01 13.52 -12.26
CA ASN A 149 -9.49 13.89 -10.95
C ASN A 149 -10.52 13.62 -9.83
N ARG A 150 -11.82 13.90 -10.07
CA ARG A 150 -12.90 13.50 -9.15
C ARG A 150 -12.97 11.98 -8.94
N ALA A 151 -12.80 11.20 -10.00
CA ALA A 151 -12.80 9.74 -9.90
C ALA A 151 -11.62 9.23 -9.07
N VAL A 152 -10.44 9.86 -9.18
CA VAL A 152 -9.28 9.53 -8.36
C VAL A 152 -9.60 9.78 -6.88
N ASP A 153 -10.05 10.99 -6.51
CA ASP A 153 -10.40 11.33 -5.13
C ASP A 153 -11.44 10.38 -4.54
N PHE A 154 -12.44 10.00 -5.33
CA PHE A 154 -13.45 9.04 -4.92
C PHE A 154 -12.82 7.71 -4.45
N TYR A 155 -11.94 7.10 -5.26
CA TYR A 155 -11.36 5.80 -4.91
C TYR A 155 -10.34 5.84 -3.75
N TYR A 156 -9.77 7.01 -3.46
CA TYR A 156 -8.90 7.22 -2.30
C TYR A 156 -9.70 7.50 -1.01
N VAL A 157 -10.63 8.45 -1.03
CA VAL A 157 -11.25 8.99 0.21
C VAL A 157 -12.79 9.01 0.21
N ASN A 158 -13.45 8.43 -0.80
CA ASN A 158 -14.91 8.41 -0.97
C ASN A 158 -15.55 9.81 -0.87
N THR A 159 -14.81 10.83 -1.29
CA THR A 159 -15.21 12.25 -1.22
C THR A 159 -14.75 12.96 -2.49
N CYS A 160 -15.65 13.75 -3.09
CA CYS A 160 -15.38 14.56 -4.26
C CYS A 160 -15.72 16.02 -3.97
N CYS A 161 -14.78 16.93 -4.26
CA CYS A 161 -15.00 18.36 -4.11
C CYS A 161 -15.00 19.05 -5.47
N SER A 162 -15.83 20.10 -5.62
CA SER A 162 -15.82 20.89 -6.86
C SER A 162 -16.17 22.34 -6.66
N LYS A 163 -15.45 23.19 -7.37
CA LYS A 163 -15.68 24.63 -7.44
C LYS A 163 -16.69 24.92 -8.53
N TRP A 164 -17.76 25.59 -8.17
CA TRP A 164 -18.81 26.01 -9.09
C TRP A 164 -18.58 27.44 -9.52
N HIS A 165 -18.56 27.69 -10.83
CA HIS A 165 -18.44 29.02 -11.40
C HIS A 165 -19.77 29.43 -12.02
N PHE A 166 -20.53 30.30 -11.34
CA PHE A 166 -21.78 30.84 -11.86
C PHE A 166 -21.57 32.15 -12.61
N ASN A 167 -22.47 32.44 -13.54
CA ASN A 167 -22.42 33.71 -14.27
C ASN A 167 -22.76 34.91 -13.36
N LYS A 168 -21.95 35.98 -13.48
CA LYS A 168 -22.08 37.21 -12.66
C LYS A 168 -23.33 38.03 -13.02
N SER A 169 -23.84 37.92 -14.24
CA SER A 169 -24.99 38.70 -14.72
C SER A 169 -26.32 37.99 -14.41
N ARG A 170 -26.87 38.24 -13.23
CA ARG A 170 -28.14 37.63 -12.78
C ARG A 170 -29.40 38.30 -13.34
N ARG A 171 -29.30 39.54 -13.85
CA ARG A 171 -30.46 40.34 -14.30
C ARG A 171 -30.75 40.27 -15.80
N PHE A 172 -29.79 39.84 -16.63
CA PHE A 172 -29.96 39.78 -18.10
C PHE A 172 -30.32 38.38 -18.64
N SER A 173 -30.49 37.38 -17.76
CA SER A 173 -30.85 36.00 -18.13
C SER A 173 -32.23 35.86 -18.80
N GLY A 174 -33.00 36.94 -18.96
CA GLY A 174 -34.28 36.93 -19.65
C GLY A 174 -34.23 37.30 -21.14
N ALA A 175 -33.11 37.83 -21.65
CA ALA A 175 -33.05 38.40 -23.02
C ALA A 175 -31.95 37.81 -23.91
N SER A 176 -31.12 36.90 -23.41
CA SER A 176 -30.03 36.24 -24.14
C SER A 176 -29.72 34.93 -23.44
N GLY A 177 -29.55 33.83 -24.17
CA GLY A 177 -29.34 32.46 -23.71
C GLY A 177 -28.06 32.21 -22.91
N ALA A 178 -27.77 33.03 -21.90
CA ALA A 178 -26.64 32.87 -21.00
C ALA A 178 -26.93 31.74 -20.00
N LEU A 179 -26.12 30.68 -20.07
CA LEU A 179 -26.16 29.54 -19.14
C LEU A 179 -25.95 30.01 -17.70
N LYS A 180 -26.59 29.36 -16.72
CA LYS A 180 -26.50 29.77 -15.30
C LYS A 180 -25.16 29.35 -14.68
N VAL A 181 -24.70 28.17 -15.03
CA VAL A 181 -23.42 27.57 -14.65
C VAL A 181 -22.45 27.71 -15.82
N ARG A 182 -21.34 28.41 -15.61
CA ARG A 182 -20.29 28.62 -16.61
C ARG A 182 -19.41 27.39 -16.73
N ALA A 183 -18.82 26.95 -15.61
CA ALA A 183 -17.93 25.80 -15.56
C ALA A 183 -17.88 25.20 -14.15
N LEU A 184 -17.32 24.00 -14.05
CA LEU A 184 -16.92 23.37 -12.79
C LEU A 184 -15.40 23.18 -12.80
N SER A 185 -14.75 23.41 -11.67
CA SER A 185 -13.31 23.17 -11.52
C SER A 185 -13.05 22.18 -10.39
N TYR A 186 -12.00 21.38 -10.55
CA TYR A 186 -11.58 20.40 -9.57
C TYR A 186 -10.97 21.11 -8.35
N ILE A 187 -11.27 20.59 -7.17
CA ILE A 187 -10.58 20.92 -5.91
C ILE A 187 -10.22 19.58 -5.28
N GLY A 188 -8.96 19.42 -4.88
CA GLY A 188 -8.49 18.23 -4.21
C GLY A 188 -9.23 18.00 -2.89
N ALA A 189 -9.72 16.78 -2.68
CA ALA A 189 -10.26 16.37 -1.40
C ALA A 189 -9.20 16.45 -0.28
N ASP A 190 -7.92 16.36 -0.61
CA ASP A 190 -6.79 16.54 0.30
C ASP A 190 -6.64 17.99 0.80
N GLU A 191 -7.05 18.98 0.01
CA GLU A 191 -6.97 20.41 0.31
C GLU A 191 -8.26 21.01 0.91
N ALA A 192 -9.42 20.37 0.72
CA ALA A 192 -10.71 20.92 1.14
C ALA A 192 -11.18 20.39 2.51
N ARG A 193 -11.57 21.27 3.44
CA ARG A 193 -12.23 20.89 4.71
C ARG A 193 -13.52 21.67 4.94
N LEU A 194 -14.50 20.99 5.51
CA LEU A 194 -15.75 21.59 5.96
C LEU A 194 -15.50 22.49 7.17
N ALA A 195 -16.20 23.61 7.23
CA ALA A 195 -16.06 24.58 8.31
C ALA A 195 -17.41 25.20 8.72
N THR A 196 -17.47 25.60 10.00
CA THR A 196 -18.61 26.30 10.60
C THR A 196 -18.13 27.49 11.41
N THR A 197 -19.03 28.44 11.69
CA THR A 197 -18.78 29.57 12.61
C THR A 197 -19.29 29.28 14.01
N LYS A 198 -19.94 28.13 14.23
CA LYS A 198 -20.37 27.69 15.56
C LYS A 198 -19.17 27.27 16.40
N ASP A 199 -19.30 27.44 17.72
CA ASP A 199 -18.33 26.93 18.67
C ASP A 199 -18.47 25.40 18.82
N GLY A 200 -17.43 24.68 18.43
CA GLY A 200 -17.39 23.21 18.44
C GLY A 200 -17.16 22.60 19.81
N LEU A 201 -16.80 23.40 20.82
CA LEU A 201 -16.52 22.92 22.18
C LEU A 201 -17.80 22.66 23.00
N THR A 202 -18.90 23.36 22.68
CA THR A 202 -20.14 23.30 23.47
C THR A 202 -21.23 22.46 22.82
N GLN A 203 -21.19 22.26 21.50
CA GLN A 203 -22.19 21.52 20.75
C GLN A 203 -21.56 20.63 19.68
N ARG A 204 -22.13 19.43 19.52
CA ARG A 204 -21.74 18.53 18.43
C ARG A 204 -22.08 19.17 17.08
N ILE A 205 -21.05 19.43 16.27
CA ILE A 205 -21.20 19.96 14.92
C ILE A 205 -21.86 18.91 14.03
N LYS A 206 -22.93 19.28 13.33
CA LYS A 206 -23.54 18.42 12.29
C LYS A 206 -23.07 18.85 10.91
N ASN A 207 -23.20 17.95 9.93
CA ASN A 207 -22.88 18.25 8.54
C ASN A 207 -23.66 19.46 8.00
N SER A 208 -24.92 19.63 8.41
CA SER A 208 -25.76 20.78 8.04
C SER A 208 -25.28 22.11 8.61
N ASP A 209 -24.49 22.09 9.69
CA ASP A 209 -23.91 23.30 10.30
C ASP A 209 -22.67 23.79 9.54
N CYS A 210 -22.08 22.94 8.72
CA CYS A 210 -20.89 23.23 7.93
C CYS A 210 -21.28 23.95 6.64
N LYS A 211 -21.35 25.29 6.72
CA LYS A 211 -21.74 26.18 5.61
C LYS A 211 -20.56 26.68 4.78
N TYR A 212 -19.34 26.44 5.23
CA TYR A 212 -18.12 26.91 4.59
C TYR A 212 -17.24 25.73 4.20
N VAL A 213 -16.42 25.91 3.17
CA VAL A 213 -15.35 25.00 2.78
C VAL A 213 -14.06 25.81 2.74
N ILE A 214 -13.07 25.40 3.53
CA ILE A 214 -11.75 25.99 3.55
C ILE A 214 -10.86 25.16 2.64
N VAL A 215 -10.17 25.81 1.70
CA VAL A 215 -9.21 25.20 0.79
C VAL A 215 -7.83 25.76 1.12
N GLY A 216 -6.88 24.88 1.39
CA GLY A 216 -5.51 25.27 1.73
C GLY A 216 -4.64 24.09 2.17
N ASP A 217 -3.41 24.39 2.58
CA ASP A 217 -2.46 23.38 3.07
C ASP A 217 -2.74 23.01 4.54
N TRP A 218 -3.16 21.76 4.75
CA TRP A 218 -3.47 21.21 6.08
C TRP A 218 -2.27 20.65 6.83
N LEU A 219 -1.09 20.55 6.20
CA LEU A 219 0.16 20.24 6.91
C LEU A 219 0.56 21.40 7.82
N ASN A 220 0.38 22.64 7.34
CA ASN A 220 0.70 23.86 8.08
C ASN A 220 -0.44 24.89 7.98
N PRO A 221 -1.61 24.64 8.61
CA PRO A 221 -2.83 25.43 8.41
C PRO A 221 -2.72 26.90 8.86
N ASN A 222 -1.73 27.24 9.70
CA ASN A 222 -1.51 28.60 10.21
C ASN A 222 -0.40 29.36 9.48
N LYS A 223 0.34 28.71 8.57
CA LYS A 223 1.53 29.29 7.92
C LYS A 223 1.25 29.84 6.53
N TYR A 224 0.35 29.21 5.79
CA TYR A 224 0.03 29.56 4.40
C TYR A 224 -1.34 30.23 4.29
N GLU A 225 -1.54 30.99 3.22
CA GLU A 225 -2.85 31.56 2.89
C GLU A 225 -3.86 30.45 2.58
N TYR A 226 -5.09 30.61 3.07
CA TYR A 226 -6.20 29.70 2.81
C TYR A 226 -7.38 30.47 2.20
N GLU A 227 -8.10 29.82 1.30
CA GLU A 227 -9.31 30.37 0.68
C GLU A 227 -10.55 29.83 1.38
N VAL A 228 -11.53 30.69 1.63
CA VAL A 228 -12.81 30.28 2.24
C VAL A 228 -13.94 30.46 1.25
N PHE A 229 -14.58 29.35 0.90
CA PHE A 229 -15.73 29.31 0.02
C PHE A 229 -17.02 29.01 0.78
N GLN A 230 -18.13 29.48 0.23
CA GLN A 230 -19.46 29.06 0.68
C GLN A 230 -19.72 27.65 0.15
N ARG A 231 -20.25 26.78 1.01
CA ARG A 231 -20.68 25.45 0.60
C ARG A 231 -21.93 25.56 -0.27
N LEU A 232 -22.00 24.77 -1.34
CA LEU A 232 -23.18 24.70 -2.20
C LEU A 232 -24.43 24.37 -1.39
N ASN A 233 -25.41 25.26 -1.42
CA ASN A 233 -26.75 25.02 -0.90
C ASN A 233 -27.67 24.67 -2.07
N THR A 234 -28.19 23.44 -2.10
CA THR A 234 -29.06 22.98 -3.19
C THR A 234 -30.41 23.70 -3.25
N ALA A 235 -30.87 24.28 -2.14
CA ALA A 235 -32.10 25.06 -2.09
C ALA A 235 -31.96 26.47 -2.70
N ASP A 236 -30.76 27.06 -2.62
CA ASP A 236 -30.45 28.38 -3.17
C ASP A 236 -29.02 28.38 -3.75
N PRO A 237 -28.81 27.73 -4.91
CA PRO A 237 -27.47 27.51 -5.45
C PRO A 237 -26.84 28.78 -6.03
N PHE A 238 -27.67 29.74 -6.48
CA PHE A 238 -27.20 30.93 -7.19
C PHE A 238 -26.94 32.14 -6.30
N ARG A 239 -26.98 31.99 -4.97
CA ARG A 239 -26.76 33.08 -4.01
C ARG A 239 -25.39 33.74 -4.16
N TYR A 240 -24.35 32.95 -4.39
CA TYR A 240 -22.96 33.40 -4.55
C TYR A 240 -22.47 33.15 -5.98
N SER A 241 -21.44 33.87 -6.43
CA SER A 241 -20.87 33.66 -7.77
C SER A 241 -19.99 32.42 -7.85
N THR A 242 -19.36 32.06 -6.73
CA THR A 242 -18.49 30.90 -6.60
C THR A 242 -18.81 30.19 -5.30
N VAL A 243 -19.03 28.89 -5.39
CA VAL A 243 -19.31 28.02 -4.24
C VAL A 243 -18.57 26.70 -4.41
N VAL A 244 -18.40 25.95 -3.34
CA VAL A 244 -17.77 24.64 -3.37
C VAL A 244 -18.78 23.57 -2.94
N SER A 245 -18.95 22.54 -3.75
CA SER A 245 -19.64 21.32 -3.33
C SER A 245 -18.64 20.40 -2.64
N PHE A 246 -19.12 19.77 -1.57
CA PHE A 246 -18.40 18.74 -0.81
C PHE A 246 -19.34 17.54 -0.73
N ASP A 247 -19.22 16.65 -1.71
CA ASP A 247 -20.03 15.45 -1.81
C ASP A 247 -19.22 14.26 -1.31
N SER A 248 -19.71 13.59 -0.27
CA SER A 248 -19.05 12.43 0.31
C SER A 248 -20.03 11.27 0.44
N GLU A 249 -19.52 10.04 0.38
CA GLU A 249 -20.31 8.86 0.69
C GLU A 249 -20.63 8.81 2.20
N LYS A 250 -21.75 8.19 2.55
CA LYS A 250 -22.15 8.06 3.95
C LYS A 250 -21.44 6.87 4.57
N THR A 251 -20.46 7.13 5.44
CA THR A 251 -19.89 6.09 6.32
C THR A 251 -20.74 5.88 7.57
N PHE A 252 -20.91 4.63 7.99
CA PHE A 252 -21.66 4.30 9.20
C PHE A 252 -21.03 4.98 10.44
N SER A 253 -21.85 5.53 11.34
CA SER A 253 -21.46 6.32 12.53
C SER A 253 -20.77 7.67 12.30
N LYS A 254 -20.17 7.92 11.12
CA LYS A 254 -19.49 9.19 10.77
C LYS A 254 -20.42 10.12 10.00
N TRP A 255 -20.59 11.36 10.46
CA TRP A 255 -21.64 12.26 9.94
C TRP A 255 -21.14 13.41 9.07
N ILE A 256 -19.88 13.82 9.24
CA ILE A 256 -19.32 15.01 8.58
C ILE A 256 -18.49 14.61 7.36
N TYR A 257 -17.47 13.76 7.56
CA TYR A 257 -16.60 13.26 6.51
C TYR A 257 -16.83 11.77 6.25
N ALA A 258 -16.55 11.35 5.01
CA ALA A 258 -16.45 9.93 4.69
C ALA A 258 -15.13 9.38 5.21
N PHE A 259 -15.17 8.14 5.68
CA PHE A 259 -13.97 7.33 5.88
C PHE A 259 -14.01 6.20 4.87
N ASN A 260 -12.82 5.80 4.45
CA ASN A 260 -12.71 4.73 3.50
C ASN A 260 -12.79 3.38 4.23
N ASP A 261 -13.91 2.67 4.04
CA ASP A 261 -14.23 1.45 4.78
C ASP A 261 -13.18 0.35 4.54
N TRP A 262 -12.66 0.23 3.32
CA TRP A 262 -11.61 -0.76 3.03
C TRP A 262 -10.27 -0.35 3.66
N PHE A 263 -9.96 0.95 3.74
CA PHE A 263 -8.63 1.40 4.18
C PHE A 263 -8.35 1.01 5.62
N ARG A 264 -9.28 1.28 6.53
CA ARG A 264 -9.10 0.92 7.95
C ARG A 264 -9.06 -0.59 8.18
N GLY A 265 -9.90 -1.34 7.47
CA GLY A 265 -9.91 -2.81 7.58
C GLY A 265 -8.64 -3.46 7.01
N LEU A 266 -8.06 -2.86 5.96
CA LEU A 266 -6.86 -3.38 5.30
C LEU A 266 -5.56 -2.77 5.82
N PHE A 267 -5.62 -1.77 6.69
CA PHE A 267 -4.44 -1.00 7.13
C PHE A 267 -3.27 -1.87 7.59
N GLU A 268 -3.51 -2.79 8.53
CA GLU A 268 -2.46 -3.68 9.05
C GLU A 268 -1.96 -4.68 8.01
N TRP A 269 -2.83 -5.16 7.11
CA TRP A 269 -2.43 -6.05 6.01
C TRP A 269 -1.53 -5.35 4.99
N ILE A 270 -1.88 -4.12 4.61
CA ILE A 270 -1.10 -3.30 3.68
C ILE A 270 0.26 -2.98 4.30
N LYS A 271 0.26 -2.54 5.57
CA LYS A 271 1.48 -2.24 6.31
C LYS A 271 2.40 -3.46 6.42
N ALA A 272 1.84 -4.62 6.77
CA ALA A 272 2.62 -5.85 6.86
C ALA A 272 3.20 -6.28 5.49
N SER A 273 2.41 -6.20 4.42
CA SER A 273 2.89 -6.48 3.05
C SER A 273 4.01 -5.51 2.62
N ASN A 274 3.90 -4.21 2.94
CA ASN A 274 4.95 -3.22 2.67
C ASN A 274 6.25 -3.50 3.43
N LEU A 275 6.17 -4.17 4.59
CA LEU A 275 7.33 -4.56 5.40
C LEU A 275 7.99 -5.85 4.92
N THR A 276 7.25 -6.76 4.25
CA THR A 276 7.79 -8.01 3.70
C THR A 276 9.12 -7.83 2.94
N PRO A 277 9.20 -7.01 1.87
CA PRO A 277 10.46 -6.84 1.14
C PRO A 277 11.56 -6.23 2.02
N LYS A 278 11.21 -5.38 2.99
CA LYS A 278 12.17 -4.80 3.94
C LYS A 278 12.75 -5.88 4.86
N TYR A 279 11.92 -6.79 5.36
CA TYR A 279 12.37 -7.92 6.18
C TYR A 279 13.24 -8.90 5.39
N LEU A 280 12.83 -9.27 4.18
CA LEU A 280 13.61 -10.17 3.33
C LEU A 280 14.97 -9.55 2.97
N ASN A 281 14.99 -8.27 2.57
CA ASN A 281 16.23 -7.57 2.25
C ASN A 281 17.13 -7.38 3.49
N SER A 282 16.54 -7.07 4.65
CA SER A 282 17.29 -6.97 5.91
C SER A 282 17.90 -8.32 6.28
N TYR A 283 17.14 -9.41 6.16
CA TYR A 283 17.65 -10.76 6.41
C TYR A 283 18.81 -11.08 5.45
N LEU A 284 18.67 -10.83 4.15
CA LEU A 284 19.74 -11.09 3.18
C LEU A 284 21.01 -10.27 3.45
N LYS A 285 20.88 -9.04 3.97
CA LYS A 285 22.02 -8.17 4.27
C LYS A 285 22.69 -8.45 5.61
N ASN A 286 21.90 -8.80 6.62
CA ASN A 286 22.33 -8.78 8.01
C ASN A 286 22.33 -10.16 8.67
N ALA A 287 21.72 -11.18 8.06
CA ALA A 287 21.71 -12.52 8.65
C ALA A 287 23.12 -13.12 8.58
N LEU A 288 23.62 -13.54 9.74
CA LEU A 288 24.80 -14.38 9.85
C LEU A 288 24.44 -15.76 9.28
N ASN A 289 24.77 -15.99 8.01
CA ASN A 289 24.62 -17.30 7.37
C ASN A 289 25.85 -18.18 7.68
N ALA A 290 26.07 -18.46 8.97
CA ALA A 290 27.08 -19.42 9.39
C ALA A 290 26.53 -20.83 9.13
N HIS A 291 27.10 -21.53 8.16
CA HIS A 291 26.69 -22.91 7.84
C HIS A 291 27.28 -23.94 8.81
N ILE A 292 28.47 -23.66 9.34
CA ILE A 292 29.23 -24.61 10.17
C ILE A 292 29.62 -23.90 11.47
N HIS A 293 29.24 -24.50 12.60
CA HIS A 293 29.72 -24.15 13.93
C HIS A 293 30.86 -25.11 14.30
N VAL A 294 32.07 -24.58 14.48
CA VAL A 294 33.25 -25.37 14.83
C VAL A 294 33.46 -25.32 16.34
N ILE A 295 33.40 -26.48 17.00
CA ILE A 295 33.70 -26.63 18.42
C ILE A 295 35.10 -27.20 18.57
N ILE A 296 36.00 -26.42 19.17
CA ILE A 296 37.40 -26.77 19.39
C ILE A 296 37.51 -27.64 20.65
N PRO A 297 38.19 -28.80 20.60
CA PRO A 297 38.37 -29.68 21.76
C PRO A 297 39.23 -29.04 22.85
N GLY A 298 38.86 -29.25 24.11
CA GLY A 298 39.59 -28.71 25.25
C GLY A 298 40.97 -29.34 25.42
N SER A 299 41.09 -30.66 25.24
CA SER A 299 42.39 -31.34 25.27
C SER A 299 43.33 -30.85 24.17
N TRP A 300 42.81 -30.64 22.95
CA TRP A 300 43.60 -30.13 21.84
C TRP A 300 44.14 -28.73 22.15
N TYR A 301 43.28 -27.83 22.66
CA TYR A 301 43.69 -26.49 23.07
C TYR A 301 44.82 -26.54 24.11
N ASN A 302 44.64 -27.34 25.17
CA ASN A 302 45.64 -27.49 26.23
C ASN A 302 46.95 -28.10 25.72
N GLN A 303 46.88 -29.13 24.86
CA GLN A 303 48.06 -29.75 24.26
C GLN A 303 48.87 -28.76 23.42
N GLN A 304 48.21 -27.96 22.59
CA GLN A 304 48.88 -26.95 21.76
C GLN A 304 49.53 -25.86 22.62
N ARG A 305 48.84 -25.44 23.69
CA ARG A 305 49.36 -24.52 24.69
C ARG A 305 50.62 -25.04 25.37
N ASP A 306 50.60 -26.27 25.89
CA ASP A 306 51.73 -26.90 26.57
C ASP A 306 52.92 -27.08 25.61
N THR A 307 52.64 -27.46 24.35
CA THR A 307 53.66 -27.62 23.31
C THR A 307 54.33 -26.27 22.98
N LEU A 308 53.54 -25.21 22.77
CA LEU A 308 54.07 -23.87 22.53
C LEU A 308 54.92 -23.36 23.70
N GLN A 309 54.43 -23.57 24.93
CA GLN A 309 55.14 -23.15 26.12
C GLN A 309 56.51 -23.85 26.21
N THR A 310 56.55 -25.15 25.96
CA THR A 310 57.79 -25.94 25.94
C THR A 310 58.77 -25.42 24.89
N ILE A 311 58.31 -25.18 23.65
CA ILE A 311 59.16 -24.68 22.56
C ILE A 311 59.72 -23.29 22.89
N CYS A 312 58.90 -22.39 23.47
CA CYS A 312 59.35 -21.06 23.87
C CYS A 312 60.41 -21.13 24.97
N GLU A 313 60.22 -21.99 25.98
CA GLU A 313 61.16 -22.19 27.09
C GLU A 313 62.50 -22.78 26.59
N GLU A 314 62.44 -23.76 25.68
CA GLU A 314 63.65 -24.33 25.05
C GLU A 314 64.39 -23.32 24.18
N ASN A 315 63.66 -22.51 23.39
CA ASN A 315 64.23 -21.46 22.56
C ASN A 315 64.91 -20.35 23.38
N LEU A 316 64.42 -20.05 24.58
CA LEU A 316 65.02 -19.07 25.50
C LEU A 316 66.28 -19.59 26.20
N THR A 317 66.42 -20.92 26.34
CA THR A 317 67.51 -21.55 27.09
C THR A 317 68.70 -21.93 26.19
N GLY A 318 68.46 -22.15 24.90
CA GLY A 318 69.49 -22.52 23.92
C GLY A 318 70.32 -21.34 23.40
N SER A 319 71.54 -21.62 22.91
CA SER A 319 72.39 -20.63 22.22
C SER A 319 71.89 -20.26 20.81
N ALA A 320 70.96 -21.06 20.27
CA ALA A 320 70.25 -20.82 19.03
C ALA A 320 68.82 -21.39 19.16
N PRO A 321 67.81 -20.75 18.54
CA PRO A 321 66.43 -21.20 18.63
C PRO A 321 66.26 -22.56 17.94
N VAL A 322 65.65 -23.51 18.66
CA VAL A 322 65.36 -24.88 18.21
C VAL A 322 64.32 -24.85 17.09
N GLN A 323 63.31 -23.99 17.21
CA GLN A 323 62.27 -23.85 16.20
C GLN A 323 61.86 -22.38 16.03
N ALA A 324 61.97 -21.88 14.80
CA ALA A 324 61.69 -20.47 14.47
C ALA A 324 60.21 -20.14 14.29
N GLU A 325 59.44 -21.13 13.85
CA GLU A 325 58.02 -20.98 13.54
C GLU A 325 57.27 -22.27 13.90
N TYR A 326 56.10 -22.13 14.51
CA TYR A 326 55.19 -23.25 14.81
C TYR A 326 53.78 -22.90 14.37
N CYS A 327 53.22 -23.65 13.42
CA CYS A 327 51.83 -23.51 12.94
C CYS A 327 51.42 -22.05 12.64
N GLY A 328 52.27 -21.29 11.95
CA GLY A 328 52.03 -19.88 11.58
C GLY A 328 52.38 -18.84 12.66
N VAL A 329 52.82 -19.27 13.84
CA VAL A 329 53.34 -18.39 14.90
C VAL A 329 54.84 -18.24 14.74
N LYS A 330 55.32 -17.01 14.56
CA LYS A 330 56.74 -16.69 14.66
C LYS A 330 57.15 -16.66 16.13
N LEU A 331 58.12 -17.48 16.49
CA LEU A 331 58.63 -17.62 17.87
C LEU A 331 59.93 -16.84 18.08
N ILE A 332 60.32 -16.05 17.08
CA ILE A 332 61.55 -15.28 17.01
C ILE A 332 61.20 -13.85 16.53
N ASP A 333 61.85 -12.85 17.10
CA ASP A 333 61.73 -11.43 16.70
C ASP A 333 62.45 -11.16 15.36
N ASP A 334 62.23 -9.99 14.77
CA ASP A 334 62.79 -9.58 13.47
C ASP A 334 64.35 -9.60 13.44
N LYS A 335 64.99 -9.68 14.61
CA LYS A 335 66.45 -9.74 14.79
C LYS A 335 67.01 -11.15 14.96
N GLY A 336 66.16 -12.18 15.06
CA GLY A 336 66.61 -13.55 15.30
C GLY A 336 66.58 -14.01 16.76
N ASP A 337 66.08 -13.17 17.67
CA ASP A 337 66.03 -13.46 19.12
C ASP A 337 64.73 -14.17 19.54
N PRO A 338 64.77 -15.16 20.44
CA PRO A 338 63.60 -15.92 20.88
C PRO A 338 62.62 -15.09 21.71
N ILE A 339 61.32 -15.28 21.48
CA ILE A 339 60.23 -14.54 22.15
C ILE A 339 59.63 -15.42 23.27
N PRO A 340 59.28 -14.85 24.44
CA PRO A 340 58.57 -15.58 25.50
C PRO A 340 57.13 -15.95 25.09
N PHE A 341 56.59 -16.99 25.72
CA PHE A 341 55.23 -17.44 25.47
C PHE A 341 54.17 -16.38 25.84
N TYR A 342 53.23 -16.14 24.94
CA TYR A 342 52.04 -15.32 25.18
C TYR A 342 50.78 -16.12 24.82
N GLU A 343 49.71 -16.01 25.62
CA GLU A 343 48.44 -16.72 25.37
C GLU A 343 47.83 -16.36 24.00
N THR A 344 48.06 -15.15 23.49
CA THR A 344 47.62 -14.72 22.15
C THR A 344 48.27 -15.53 21.01
N MET A 345 49.38 -16.24 21.25
CA MET A 345 49.99 -17.15 20.28
C MET A 345 49.10 -18.36 20.00
N VAL A 346 48.36 -18.85 21.00
CA VAL A 346 47.43 -19.98 20.84
C VAL A 346 46.28 -19.59 19.92
N ASP A 347 45.79 -18.35 19.98
CA ASP A 347 44.77 -17.82 19.07
C ASP A 347 45.24 -17.79 17.61
N ILE A 348 46.53 -17.56 17.37
CA ILE A 348 47.13 -17.59 16.03
C ILE A 348 47.15 -19.03 15.49
N ILE A 349 47.48 -20.03 16.33
CA ILE A 349 47.41 -21.45 15.94
C ILE A 349 45.97 -21.85 15.62
N ILE A 350 45.01 -21.45 16.47
CA ILE A 350 43.59 -21.70 16.23
C ILE A 350 43.19 -21.15 14.87
N ARG A 351 43.55 -19.90 14.58
CA ARG A 351 43.27 -19.25 13.29
C ARG A 351 43.89 -20.03 12.13
N HIS A 352 45.18 -20.37 12.23
CA HIS A 352 45.89 -21.11 11.19
C HIS A 352 45.24 -22.48 10.93
N LYS A 353 44.82 -23.19 11.98
CA LYS A 353 44.16 -24.49 11.83
C LYS A 353 42.77 -24.36 11.23
N LEU A 354 42.00 -23.33 11.61
CA LEU A 354 40.70 -23.03 11.01
C LEU A 354 40.83 -22.64 9.53
N GLU A 355 41.86 -21.90 9.15
CA GLU A 355 42.16 -21.55 7.76
C GLU A 355 42.50 -22.80 6.93
N GLU A 356 43.33 -23.71 7.47
CA GLU A 356 43.65 -24.99 6.84
C GLU A 356 42.38 -25.82 6.61
N ILE A 357 41.55 -25.98 7.65
CA ILE A 357 40.27 -26.71 7.57
C ILE A 357 39.36 -26.05 6.53
N THR A 358 39.25 -24.73 6.54
CA THR A 358 38.41 -23.98 5.59
C THR A 358 38.91 -24.16 4.16
N SER A 359 40.22 -24.13 3.92
CA SER A 359 40.81 -24.34 2.59
C SER A 359 40.56 -25.74 2.04
N MET A 360 40.38 -26.73 2.91
CA MET A 360 40.12 -28.12 2.57
C MET A 360 38.63 -28.41 2.38
N MET A 361 37.77 -27.76 3.17
CA MET A 361 36.33 -28.05 3.26
C MET A 361 35.45 -27.07 2.46
N ALA A 362 35.90 -25.84 2.25
CA ALA A 362 35.14 -24.78 1.59
C ALA A 362 35.79 -24.38 0.25
N GLY A 363 34.98 -24.14 -0.79
CA GLY A 363 35.47 -23.68 -2.08
C GLY A 363 34.63 -24.21 -3.24
N GLU A 364 34.06 -23.30 -4.01
CA GLU A 364 33.27 -23.60 -5.20
C GLU A 364 34.12 -24.35 -6.24
N GLY A 365 33.63 -25.49 -6.73
CA GLY A 365 34.25 -26.27 -7.81
C GLY A 365 35.58 -26.97 -7.48
N LYS A 366 36.20 -26.74 -6.32
CA LYS A 366 37.53 -27.30 -5.97
C LYS A 366 37.49 -28.40 -4.90
N ASN A 367 36.58 -28.28 -3.94
CA ASN A 367 36.58 -29.12 -2.73
C ASN A 367 35.39 -30.09 -2.65
N GLN A 368 34.55 -30.13 -3.70
CA GLN A 368 33.40 -31.02 -3.80
C GLN A 368 33.86 -32.46 -4.09
N GLY A 369 33.40 -33.44 -3.29
CA GLY A 369 33.69 -34.87 -3.50
C GLY A 369 34.97 -35.42 -2.86
N LYS A 370 35.66 -34.63 -2.02
CA LYS A 370 36.79 -35.13 -1.22
C LYS A 370 36.31 -36.11 -0.14
N LEU A 371 37.08 -37.19 0.07
CA LEU A 371 36.83 -38.17 1.13
C LEU A 371 37.26 -37.59 2.48
N TRP A 372 36.34 -37.55 3.44
CA TRP A 372 36.61 -37.17 4.83
C TRP A 372 36.53 -38.43 5.71
N ALA A 373 37.64 -38.78 6.35
CA ALA A 373 37.71 -39.90 7.29
C ALA A 373 38.24 -39.41 8.63
N SER A 374 37.54 -39.74 9.72
CA SER A 374 37.93 -39.39 11.08
C SER A 374 37.87 -40.61 11.97
N THR A 375 38.93 -40.86 12.73
CA THR A 375 38.99 -41.88 13.77
C THR A 375 38.92 -41.21 15.13
N LYS A 376 37.91 -41.55 15.94
CA LYS A 376 37.71 -40.99 17.28
C LYS A 376 38.01 -42.06 18.33
N TRP A 377 38.93 -41.76 19.25
CA TRP A 377 39.19 -42.57 20.44
C TRP A 377 38.89 -41.69 21.67
N GLU A 378 38.22 -42.27 22.68
CA GLU A 378 37.56 -41.62 23.83
C GLU A 378 36.22 -40.90 23.57
N LYS A 379 35.43 -40.75 24.65
CA LYS A 379 33.97 -40.64 24.56
C LYS A 379 33.47 -39.31 23.97
N ASP A 380 34.13 -38.17 24.17
CA ASP A 380 33.57 -36.88 23.74
C ASP A 380 34.53 -35.75 23.28
N ASP A 381 35.86 -35.94 23.24
CA ASP A 381 36.80 -34.81 23.04
C ASP A 381 37.51 -34.84 21.67
N GLY A 382 36.81 -34.42 20.62
CA GLY A 382 37.36 -34.31 19.25
C GLY A 382 36.67 -33.17 18.49
N TRP A 383 37.31 -32.65 17.43
CA TRP A 383 36.78 -31.48 16.70
C TRP A 383 35.37 -31.78 16.19
N GLN A 384 34.40 -30.94 16.57
CA GLN A 384 33.00 -31.10 16.17
C GLN A 384 32.62 -30.00 15.20
N PHE A 385 32.01 -30.40 14.09
CA PHE A 385 31.47 -29.51 13.07
C PHE A 385 29.96 -29.70 13.09
N GLU A 386 29.27 -28.80 13.78
CA GLU A 386 27.82 -28.82 13.84
C GLU A 386 27.25 -27.96 12.71
N GLU A 387 26.28 -28.48 11.97
CA GLU A 387 25.52 -27.65 11.05
C GLU A 387 24.61 -26.74 11.88
N PHE A 388 24.69 -25.42 11.64
CA PHE A 388 23.72 -24.51 12.23
C PHE A 388 22.40 -24.68 11.47
N PRO A 389 21.31 -25.18 12.08
CA PRO A 389 20.06 -25.44 11.37
C PRO A 389 19.36 -24.11 11.07
N GLY A 390 19.82 -23.42 10.03
CA GLY A 390 19.16 -22.26 9.49
C GLY A 390 17.83 -22.68 8.89
N LYS A 391 16.72 -22.49 9.60
CA LYS A 391 15.36 -22.59 9.05
C LYS A 391 15.03 -21.40 8.12
N TYR A 392 16.02 -20.93 7.36
CA TYR A 392 15.89 -19.77 6.48
C TYR A 392 14.80 -20.03 5.44
N LYS A 393 14.79 -21.21 4.83
CA LYS A 393 13.76 -21.59 3.85
C LYS A 393 12.36 -21.48 4.44
N GLU A 394 12.16 -21.99 5.67
CA GLU A 394 10.86 -21.89 6.36
C GLU A 394 10.48 -20.43 6.63
N PHE A 395 11.43 -19.58 7.04
CA PHE A 395 11.20 -18.15 7.24
C PHE A 395 10.80 -17.43 5.94
N PHE A 396 11.58 -17.59 4.88
CA PHE A 396 11.29 -16.98 3.57
C PHE A 396 9.94 -17.46 3.03
N THR A 397 9.65 -18.76 3.08
CA THR A 397 8.37 -19.32 2.66
C THR A 397 7.21 -18.75 3.49
N THR A 398 7.34 -18.69 4.81
CA THR A 398 6.29 -18.14 5.68
C THR A 398 6.00 -16.67 5.38
N VAL A 399 7.04 -15.87 5.20
CA VAL A 399 6.89 -14.44 4.89
C VAL A 399 6.27 -14.23 3.51
N ILE A 400 6.69 -15.00 2.50
CA ILE A 400 6.14 -14.95 1.14
C ILE A 400 4.67 -15.40 1.14
N ASP A 401 4.33 -16.47 1.85
CA ASP A 401 2.96 -16.98 1.91
C ASP A 401 2.02 -16.00 2.64
N TYR A 402 2.50 -15.34 3.68
CA TYR A 402 1.78 -14.25 4.32
C TYR A 402 1.54 -13.09 3.34
N ASP A 403 2.55 -12.69 2.57
CA ASP A 403 2.46 -11.61 1.58
C ASP A 403 1.46 -11.92 0.46
N LYS A 404 1.47 -13.17 -0.05
CA LYS A 404 0.45 -13.66 -0.99
C LYS A 404 -0.96 -13.57 -0.40
N ARG A 405 -1.11 -13.92 0.88
CA ARG A 405 -2.41 -13.81 1.57
C ARG A 405 -2.83 -12.35 1.73
N ALA A 406 -1.89 -11.46 2.05
CA ALA A 406 -2.14 -10.03 2.15
C ALA A 406 -2.62 -9.44 0.82
N ASP A 407 -2.04 -9.84 -0.31
CA ASP A 407 -2.49 -9.43 -1.66
C ASP A 407 -3.94 -9.86 -1.92
N GLN A 408 -4.29 -11.11 -1.58
CA GLN A 408 -5.66 -11.63 -1.74
C GLN A 408 -6.67 -10.87 -0.87
N VAL A 409 -6.33 -10.61 0.40
CA VAL A 409 -7.20 -9.88 1.33
C VAL A 409 -7.36 -8.43 0.87
N THR A 410 -6.29 -7.80 0.37
CA THR A 410 -6.31 -6.44 -0.17
C THR A 410 -7.22 -6.32 -1.39
N LEU A 411 -7.14 -7.26 -2.33
CA LEU A 411 -8.03 -7.34 -3.49
C LEU A 411 -9.49 -7.52 -3.09
N ALA A 412 -9.75 -8.46 -2.18
CA ALA A 412 -11.08 -8.75 -1.70
C ALA A 412 -11.70 -7.54 -0.97
N GLY A 413 -10.93 -6.88 -0.09
CA GLY A 413 -11.39 -5.69 0.62
C GLY A 413 -11.62 -4.48 -0.30
N LYS A 414 -10.90 -4.39 -1.41
CA LYS A 414 -11.14 -3.40 -2.48
C LYS A 414 -12.32 -3.74 -3.39
N GLY A 415 -12.88 -4.95 -3.30
CA GLY A 415 -13.95 -5.40 -4.18
C GLY A 415 -13.50 -5.67 -5.61
N VAL A 416 -12.20 -5.88 -5.85
CA VAL A 416 -11.66 -6.19 -7.19
C VAL A 416 -11.38 -7.68 -7.28
N LEU A 417 -12.00 -8.34 -8.26
CA LEU A 417 -11.81 -9.76 -8.49
C LEU A 417 -10.38 -10.03 -9.03
N PRO A 418 -9.66 -11.06 -8.53
CA PRO A 418 -8.31 -11.38 -8.98
C PRO A 418 -8.17 -11.55 -10.50
N ALA A 419 -9.22 -12.08 -11.13
CA ALA A 419 -9.29 -12.27 -12.58
C ALA A 419 -9.20 -10.97 -13.39
N ILE A 420 -9.56 -9.83 -12.80
CA ILE A 420 -9.50 -8.50 -13.43
C ILE A 420 -8.27 -7.72 -12.99
N SER A 421 -7.76 -7.97 -11.77
CA SER A 421 -6.55 -7.28 -11.28
C SER A 421 -5.27 -7.78 -11.92
N GLY A 422 -5.25 -9.03 -12.42
CA GLY A 422 -4.05 -9.68 -12.95
C GLY A 422 -3.13 -10.24 -11.86
N VAL A 423 -3.65 -10.38 -10.64
CA VAL A 423 -2.96 -11.08 -9.56
C VAL A 423 -3.39 -12.53 -9.60
N ASP A 424 -2.46 -13.41 -9.96
CA ASP A 424 -2.72 -14.84 -10.03
C ASP A 424 -2.97 -15.42 -8.63
N LYS A 425 -3.98 -16.29 -8.52
CA LYS A 425 -4.16 -17.12 -7.33
C LYS A 425 -3.13 -18.24 -7.42
N ASP A 426 -2.45 -18.51 -6.31
CA ASP A 426 -1.49 -19.62 -6.23
C ASP A 426 -2.22 -20.94 -6.60
N GLY A 427 -1.73 -21.62 -7.65
CA GLY A 427 -2.35 -22.84 -8.21
C GLY A 427 -3.47 -22.65 -9.25
N ALA A 428 -3.89 -21.41 -9.57
CA ALA A 428 -4.84 -21.15 -10.65
C ALA A 428 -4.09 -20.99 -11.99
N ILE A 429 -4.05 -22.06 -12.77
CA ILE A 429 -3.49 -22.07 -14.13
C ILE A 429 -4.51 -21.36 -15.04
N SER A 430 -4.42 -20.03 -15.18
CA SER A 430 -5.27 -19.20 -16.05
C SER A 430 -6.76 -19.17 -15.69
N ASN A 431 -7.29 -18.00 -15.34
CA ASN A 431 -8.74 -17.80 -15.27
C ASN A 431 -9.35 -18.03 -16.66
N SER A 432 -10.48 -18.73 -16.75
CA SER A 432 -11.17 -18.95 -18.02
C SER A 432 -11.67 -17.62 -18.59
N GLY A 433 -11.66 -17.45 -19.91
CA GLY A 433 -12.21 -16.25 -20.57
C GLY A 433 -13.67 -15.96 -20.20
N SER A 434 -14.46 -17.00 -19.88
CA SER A 434 -15.83 -16.83 -19.38
C SER A 434 -15.88 -16.31 -17.93
N GLU A 435 -14.95 -16.73 -17.08
CA GLU A 435 -14.85 -16.27 -15.69
C GLU A 435 -14.44 -14.80 -15.63
N ILE A 436 -13.46 -14.40 -16.45
CA ILE A 436 -13.05 -13.00 -16.61
C ILE A 436 -14.24 -12.16 -17.09
N TYR A 437 -15.00 -12.67 -18.07
CA TYR A 437 -16.17 -11.99 -18.61
C TYR A 437 -17.26 -11.74 -17.56
N TYR A 438 -17.68 -12.77 -16.82
CA TYR A 438 -18.70 -12.60 -15.78
C TYR A 438 -18.21 -11.76 -14.61
N SER A 439 -16.93 -11.90 -14.25
CA SER A 439 -16.30 -11.05 -13.22
C SER A 439 -16.39 -9.58 -13.62
N TYR A 440 -16.10 -9.26 -14.88
CA TYR A 440 -16.20 -7.90 -15.41
C TYR A 440 -17.64 -7.37 -15.38
N LEU A 441 -18.63 -8.18 -15.76
CA LEU A 441 -20.05 -7.80 -15.70
C LEU A 441 -20.51 -7.50 -14.26
N ILE A 442 -20.12 -8.33 -13.29
CA ILE A 442 -20.43 -8.10 -11.87
C ILE A 442 -19.78 -6.79 -11.41
N TYR A 443 -18.50 -6.59 -11.73
CA TYR A 443 -17.80 -5.36 -11.38
C TYR A 443 -18.49 -4.14 -11.99
N GLN A 444 -18.84 -4.16 -13.28
CA GLN A 444 -19.55 -3.08 -13.94
C GLN A 444 -20.90 -2.77 -13.30
N SER A 445 -21.66 -3.79 -12.91
CA SER A 445 -22.95 -3.59 -12.22
C SER A 445 -22.81 -2.84 -10.89
N SER A 446 -21.66 -2.96 -10.22
CA SER A 446 -21.34 -2.27 -8.98
C SER A 446 -20.92 -0.80 -9.15
N LEU A 447 -20.56 -0.38 -10.37
CA LEU A 447 -20.07 0.98 -10.66
C LEU A 447 -21.16 2.06 -10.63
N SER A 448 -22.43 1.68 -10.48
CA SER A 448 -23.57 2.62 -10.46
C SER A 448 -23.50 3.66 -9.34
N LEU A 449 -23.07 3.26 -8.14
CA LEU A 449 -22.90 4.17 -6.99
C LEU A 449 -21.69 5.12 -7.16
N PRO A 450 -20.48 4.62 -7.51
CA PRO A 450 -19.35 5.47 -7.89
C PRO A 450 -19.68 6.48 -8.99
N GLU A 451 -20.37 6.04 -10.05
CA GLU A 451 -20.78 6.88 -11.17
C GLU A 451 -21.67 8.04 -10.71
N ASP A 452 -22.70 7.76 -9.88
CA ASP A 452 -23.61 8.79 -9.38
C ASP A 452 -22.84 9.88 -8.60
N LEU A 453 -21.91 9.49 -7.72
CA LEU A 453 -21.19 10.45 -6.89
C LEU A 453 -20.18 11.28 -7.72
N VAL A 454 -19.45 10.65 -8.64
CA VAL A 454 -18.48 11.35 -9.49
C VAL A 454 -19.17 12.32 -10.44
N LEU A 455 -20.27 11.91 -11.08
CA LEU A 455 -21.02 12.73 -12.03
C LEU A 455 -22.06 13.66 -11.36
N ARG A 456 -22.26 13.57 -10.05
CA ARG A 456 -23.32 14.27 -9.32
C ARG A 456 -23.39 15.75 -9.64
N ASP A 457 -22.26 16.44 -9.53
CA ASP A 457 -22.21 17.89 -9.74
C ASP A 457 -22.33 18.28 -11.21
N LEU A 458 -21.80 17.48 -12.13
CA LEU A 458 -22.00 17.69 -13.56
C LEU A 458 -23.47 17.52 -13.93
N ASN A 459 -24.13 16.49 -13.41
CA ASN A 459 -25.56 16.26 -13.60
C ASN A 459 -26.44 17.33 -12.94
N ARG A 460 -26.03 17.88 -11.79
CA ARG A 460 -26.70 19.05 -11.19
C ARG A 460 -26.52 20.29 -12.06
N ALA A 461 -25.32 20.54 -12.59
CA ALA A 461 -25.04 21.67 -13.46
C ALA A 461 -25.86 21.61 -14.75
N LEU A 462 -25.97 20.42 -15.36
CA LEU A 462 -26.83 20.16 -16.51
C LEU A 462 -28.28 20.56 -16.23
N ARG A 463 -28.84 20.13 -15.09
CA ARG A 463 -30.23 20.46 -14.70
C ARG A 463 -30.46 21.96 -14.46
N TYR A 464 -29.44 22.65 -13.93
CA TYR A 464 -29.52 24.10 -13.70
C TYR A 464 -29.49 24.91 -14.99
N ASN A 465 -28.68 24.48 -15.96
CA ASN A 465 -28.57 25.12 -17.27
C ASN A 465 -29.76 24.80 -18.17
N TRP A 466 -30.17 23.53 -18.25
CA TRP A 466 -31.29 23.07 -19.07
C TRP A 466 -32.31 22.29 -18.23
N PRO A 467 -33.31 22.97 -17.62
CA PRO A 467 -34.32 22.30 -16.80
C PRO A 467 -35.14 21.22 -17.55
N GLU A 468 -35.26 21.34 -18.88
CA GLU A 468 -35.98 20.36 -19.71
C GLU A 468 -35.32 18.97 -19.71
N THR A 469 -33.98 18.90 -19.52
CA THR A 469 -33.25 17.63 -19.42
C THR A 469 -33.76 16.77 -18.25
N ALA A 470 -34.17 17.41 -17.15
CA ALA A 470 -34.74 16.71 -16.00
C ALA A 470 -36.10 16.08 -16.32
N LYS A 471 -36.95 16.76 -17.12
CA LYS A 471 -38.25 16.22 -17.54
C LYS A 471 -38.09 15.07 -18.52
N GLN A 472 -37.11 15.17 -19.41
CA GLN A 472 -36.79 14.14 -20.41
C GLN A 472 -35.95 12.98 -19.84
N LYS A 473 -35.58 13.03 -18.56
CA LYS A 473 -34.71 12.04 -17.89
C LYS A 473 -33.34 11.88 -18.57
N ILE A 474 -32.79 12.98 -19.07
CA ILE A 474 -31.44 13.04 -19.64
C ILE A 474 -30.42 13.27 -18.53
N LYS A 475 -29.36 12.47 -18.51
CA LYS A 475 -28.23 12.62 -17.57
C LYS A 475 -26.92 12.15 -18.20
N PHE A 476 -25.81 12.67 -17.71
CA PHE A 476 -24.49 12.13 -18.00
C PHE A 476 -24.28 10.81 -17.29
N LYS A 477 -23.68 9.87 -18.01
CA LYS A 477 -23.16 8.58 -17.52
C LYS A 477 -21.84 8.27 -18.22
N PHE A 478 -21.03 7.38 -17.66
CA PHE A 478 -19.82 6.92 -18.33
C PHE A 478 -20.16 5.88 -19.38
N TRP A 479 -19.63 6.06 -20.58
CA TRP A 479 -19.77 5.06 -21.62
C TRP A 479 -18.78 3.92 -21.39
N ILE A 480 -19.31 2.78 -20.97
CA ILE A 480 -18.56 1.53 -20.79
C ILE A 480 -19.03 0.55 -21.85
N ASP A 481 -18.11 0.13 -22.72
CA ASP A 481 -18.39 -0.93 -23.70
C ASP A 481 -18.35 -2.29 -23.02
N ILE A 482 -19.43 -3.04 -23.23
CA ILE A 482 -19.49 -4.45 -22.84
C ILE A 482 -19.05 -5.26 -24.05
N PRO A 483 -17.90 -5.95 -23.99
CA PRO A 483 -17.51 -6.83 -25.08
C PRO A 483 -18.59 -7.90 -25.26
N ALA A 484 -19.00 -8.15 -26.50
CA ALA A 484 -19.89 -9.28 -26.78
C ALA A 484 -19.09 -10.59 -26.63
N LYS A 485 -19.74 -11.67 -26.17
CA LYS A 485 -19.08 -12.98 -26.17
C LYS A 485 -18.79 -13.37 -27.61
N LEU A 486 -17.61 -13.95 -27.87
CA LEU A 486 -17.20 -14.42 -29.20
C LEU A 486 -18.22 -15.39 -29.85
N GLN A 487 -18.92 -16.17 -29.03
CA GLN A 487 -19.99 -17.07 -29.45
C GLN A 487 -21.29 -16.35 -29.89
N ASP A 488 -21.54 -15.15 -29.37
CA ASP A 488 -22.73 -14.34 -29.64
C ASP A 488 -22.46 -13.29 -30.74
N THR A 489 -21.19 -13.07 -31.11
CA THR A 489 -20.80 -12.24 -32.26
C THR A 489 -20.89 -13.02 -33.56
N THR A 490 -21.61 -12.47 -34.54
CA THR A 490 -21.59 -12.98 -35.92
C THR A 490 -20.15 -13.00 -36.46
N PRO A 491 -19.79 -13.92 -37.38
CA PRO A 491 -18.44 -14.01 -37.91
C PRO A 491 -17.89 -12.67 -38.46
N SER A 492 -18.76 -11.82 -39.02
CA SER A 492 -18.42 -10.49 -39.53
C SER A 492 -18.10 -9.46 -38.44
N ALA A 493 -18.69 -9.58 -37.24
CA ALA A 493 -18.53 -8.65 -36.13
C ALA A 493 -17.40 -9.04 -35.14
N ARG A 494 -16.66 -10.12 -35.41
CA ARG A 494 -15.53 -10.55 -34.57
C ARG A 494 -14.37 -9.55 -34.65
N LEU A 495 -13.68 -9.35 -33.53
CA LEU A 495 -12.51 -8.46 -33.40
C LEU A 495 -11.42 -8.73 -34.45
N SER A 496 -11.27 -9.97 -34.91
CA SER A 496 -10.34 -10.35 -35.99
C SER A 496 -10.64 -9.68 -37.34
N ASN A 497 -11.90 -9.30 -37.58
CA ASN A 497 -12.36 -8.72 -38.85
C ASN A 497 -12.63 -7.19 -38.74
N THR A 498 -12.80 -6.67 -37.52
CA THR A 498 -13.05 -5.24 -37.28
C THR A 498 -11.78 -4.43 -37.07
N ALA A 499 -10.68 -5.03 -36.59
CA ALA A 499 -9.39 -4.35 -36.49
C ALA A 499 -8.83 -3.90 -37.86
N THR A 500 -9.22 -4.59 -38.94
CA THR A 500 -8.89 -4.28 -40.35
C THR A 500 -9.88 -3.32 -41.01
N ALA A 501 -11.06 -3.08 -40.42
CA ALA A 501 -12.13 -2.31 -41.06
C ALA A 501 -11.95 -0.79 -40.96
N GLN A 502 -11.38 -0.29 -39.85
CA GLN A 502 -11.06 1.14 -39.73
C GLN A 502 -10.00 1.57 -40.75
N THR A 503 -9.04 0.69 -41.07
CA THR A 503 -7.98 0.97 -42.04
C THR A 503 -8.48 0.97 -43.49
N GLN A 504 -9.50 0.16 -43.83
CA GLN A 504 -10.02 0.09 -45.20
C GLN A 504 -10.93 1.26 -45.60
N THR A 505 -11.65 1.85 -44.64
CA THR A 505 -12.62 2.91 -44.95
C THR A 505 -11.93 4.25 -45.24
N GLU A 506 -10.74 4.49 -44.65
CA GLU A 506 -9.89 5.65 -44.97
C GLU A 506 -9.11 5.46 -46.29
N LEU A 507 -8.69 4.24 -46.61
CA LEU A 507 -8.02 3.94 -47.89
C LEU A 507 -8.94 4.09 -49.11
N GLN A 508 -10.24 3.75 -48.98
CA GLN A 508 -11.18 3.88 -50.10
C GLN A 508 -11.60 5.33 -50.36
N LYS A 509 -11.75 6.16 -49.33
CA LYS A 509 -12.08 7.59 -49.51
C LYS A 509 -10.94 8.42 -50.10
N THR A 510 -9.70 7.94 -50.00
CA THR A 510 -8.51 8.62 -50.56
C THR A 510 -8.21 8.18 -52.00
N GLN A 511 -8.93 7.19 -52.54
CA GLN A 511 -8.79 6.74 -53.94
C GLN A 511 -9.91 7.26 -54.86
N GLU A 512 -10.95 7.91 -54.31
CA GLU A 512 -12.05 8.52 -55.06
C GLU A 512 -12.09 10.07 -55.00
N GLN A 513 -11.00 10.70 -54.57
CA GLN A 513 -10.72 12.13 -54.78
C GLN A 513 -9.38 12.26 -55.52
#